data_AF-A0A923XVQ2-F1
#
_entry.id   AF-A0A923XVQ2-F1
#
_cell.length_a   1.000
_cell.length_b   1.000
_cell.length_c   1.000
_cell.angle_alpha   90.00
_cell.angle_beta   90.00
_cell.angle_gamma   90.00
#
_symmetry.space_group_name_H-M   'P 1'
#
loop_
_entity.id
_entity.type
_entity.pdbx_description
1 polymer ?
#
loop_
_entity_poly.entity_id
_entity_poly.type
_entity_poly.pdbx_seq_one_letter_code
_entity_poly.pdbx_strand_id
1 'polypeptide(L)'
;EFVNFFEKCPNLFLFIISSKYPLSHEIINMFPDKWNWKTLSANQNLKWSLYFIESNKHLLDWEIISSNSGLNWSKALIYKYKNNWDWGWLGLSNNEGLPWSIDLIKFNTTIWKSILEKFKSTEKWDWESLSQNESIPWSVKLIKAFKNKWDWNLLINNPSLKLSIDLVEQFKDNWDWNIISSNTDIGWTKNFVEKYKNILNWKLLSQNKALPWSEEFIQQYIHNWEWQALSNNSLLPWSDQLIEKYKDNWDWKILSANKYLPWSNSLLEKYNWNISSLSANTVLPWSENVIDKYKNKLDWTILSQNESLPWSDQLIENYIDNWDWLSLSSNKKLSWSIKLIDKYNSKWDWQLLSQNEGLPWSDELIKKYKTKWDWDFFSNNKNFTWYLELIRTFQDNWNWTILSNNQYIPWSIDIIKAFHDKLDGKIMINNSEIWNKAFKNYMNDKLLIEIMEKLKDQIGWSKIDNRTNNNQSYFSFDKSLLIAEPIELLDNIVEVKKQSKKKSKRIET
;
A
#
# COMPACT_ATOMS: atom_id res chain seq x y z
N GLU A 1 31.05 10.80 11.79
CA GLU A 1 30.06 11.38 10.85
C GLU A 1 28.62 10.93 11.08
N PHE A 2 28.29 9.64 10.96
CA PHE A 2 26.93 9.14 11.25
C PHE A 2 26.53 9.37 12.70
N VAL A 3 27.48 9.17 13.61
CA VAL A 3 27.36 9.50 15.02
C VAL A 3 27.04 10.99 15.23
N ASN A 4 27.74 11.88 14.53
CA ASN A 4 27.54 13.34 14.61
C ASN A 4 26.14 13.77 14.13
N PHE A 5 25.52 13.03 13.20
CA PHE A 5 24.14 13.31 12.78
C PHE A 5 23.16 13.03 13.93
N PHE A 6 23.26 11.87 14.56
CA PHE A 6 22.38 11.50 15.67
C PHE A 6 22.68 12.26 16.97
N GLU A 7 23.91 12.74 17.16
CA GLU A 7 24.25 13.71 18.22
C GLU A 7 23.39 14.97 18.15
N LYS A 8 22.98 15.41 16.94
CA LYS A 8 22.09 16.56 16.75
C LYS A 8 20.61 16.21 16.91
N CYS A 9 20.26 14.92 16.83
CA CYS A 9 18.88 14.42 16.81
C CYS A 9 18.70 13.16 17.69
N PRO A 10 19.02 13.24 18.99
CA PRO A 10 19.12 12.05 19.84
C PRO A 10 17.77 11.35 20.08
N ASN A 11 16.69 12.12 20.05
CA ASN A 11 15.32 11.62 20.19
C ASN A 11 14.85 10.82 18.97
N LEU A 12 15.19 11.31 17.76
CA LEU A 12 14.94 10.61 16.50
C LEU A 12 15.69 9.27 16.47
N PHE A 13 16.96 9.29 16.90
CA PHE A 13 17.77 8.08 17.03
C PHE A 13 17.10 7.03 17.92
N LEU A 14 16.79 7.41 19.17
CA LEU A 14 16.16 6.53 20.16
C LEU A 14 14.84 5.95 19.66
N PHE A 15 14.00 6.76 19.02
CA PHE A 15 12.74 6.27 18.48
C PHE A 15 12.97 5.22 17.39
N ILE A 16 13.83 5.52 16.40
CA ILE A 16 14.09 4.62 15.26
C ILE A 16 14.62 3.28 15.76
N ILE A 17 15.63 3.29 16.62
CA ILE A 17 16.23 2.04 17.12
C ILE A 17 15.28 1.27 18.04
N SER A 18 14.52 1.96 18.90
CA SER A 18 13.53 1.32 19.77
C SER A 18 12.42 0.65 18.97
N SER A 19 12.01 1.23 17.83
CA SER A 19 10.87 0.74 17.04
C SER A 19 11.25 -0.27 15.95
N LYS A 20 12.49 -0.22 15.43
CA LYS A 20 12.87 -1.00 14.24
C LYS A 20 14.11 -1.86 14.39
N TYR A 21 15.05 -1.55 15.28
CA TYR A 21 16.33 -2.26 15.36
C TYR A 21 16.20 -3.54 16.21
N PRO A 22 16.87 -4.65 15.84
CA PRO A 22 16.85 -5.91 16.59
C PRO A 22 17.72 -5.87 17.86
N LEU A 23 17.34 -5.04 18.82
CA LEU A 23 18.09 -4.86 20.08
C LEU A 23 18.20 -6.17 20.85
N SER A 24 19.37 -6.42 21.42
CA SER A 24 19.60 -7.47 22.41
C SER A 24 19.27 -6.98 23.81
N HIS A 25 18.96 -7.92 24.71
CA HIS A 25 18.77 -7.62 26.13
C HIS A 25 20.03 -7.00 26.78
N GLU A 26 21.22 -7.36 26.33
CA GLU A 26 22.50 -6.80 26.79
C GLU A 26 22.55 -5.30 26.55
N ILE A 27 22.26 -4.86 25.33
CA ILE A 27 22.23 -3.43 24.95
C ILE A 27 21.17 -2.68 25.74
N ILE A 28 19.99 -3.29 25.90
CA ILE A 28 18.90 -2.66 26.67
C ILE A 28 19.36 -2.41 28.12
N ASN A 29 20.01 -3.40 28.72
CA ASN A 29 20.53 -3.34 30.08
C ASN A 29 21.73 -2.38 30.25
N MET A 30 22.48 -2.08 29.19
CA MET A 30 23.53 -1.04 29.23
C MET A 30 22.95 0.36 29.42
N PHE A 31 21.73 0.61 28.95
CA PHE A 31 21.09 1.94 28.96
C PHE A 31 19.64 1.92 29.51
N PRO A 32 19.40 1.41 30.73
CA PRO A 32 18.06 1.02 31.20
C PRO A 32 17.04 2.18 31.27
N ASP A 33 17.51 3.41 31.52
CA ASP A 33 16.67 4.61 31.65
C ASP A 33 16.38 5.33 30.31
N LYS A 34 16.88 4.79 29.19
CA LYS A 34 16.81 5.46 27.87
C LYS A 34 15.74 4.89 26.94
N TRP A 35 15.07 3.82 27.32
CA TRP A 35 14.14 3.13 26.44
C TRP A 35 12.69 3.51 26.70
N ASN A 36 11.95 3.74 25.62
CA ASN A 36 10.50 3.79 25.66
C ASN A 36 9.96 2.36 25.61
N TRP A 37 9.48 1.86 26.74
CA TRP A 37 9.00 0.48 26.85
C TRP A 37 7.73 0.20 26.05
N LYS A 38 6.91 1.23 25.79
CA LYS A 38 5.76 1.13 24.88
C LYS A 38 6.22 0.83 23.46
N THR A 39 7.25 1.56 23.00
CA THR A 39 7.85 1.36 21.67
C THR A 39 8.60 0.03 21.58
N LEU A 40 9.33 -0.37 22.62
CA LEU A 40 9.99 -1.68 22.67
C LEU A 40 8.97 -2.83 22.64
N SER A 41 7.87 -2.74 23.40
CA SER A 41 6.79 -3.73 23.36
C SER A 41 6.22 -3.92 21.95
N ALA A 42 6.19 -2.86 21.12
CA ALA A 42 5.70 -2.92 19.74
C ALA A 42 6.74 -3.41 18.72
N ASN A 43 8.02 -3.49 19.09
CA ASN A 43 9.09 -3.79 18.13
C ASN A 43 9.14 -5.30 17.82
N GLN A 44 8.73 -5.65 16.61
CA GLN A 44 8.69 -7.03 16.10
C GLN A 44 10.09 -7.59 15.80
N ASN A 45 11.11 -6.74 15.67
CA ASN A 45 12.48 -7.16 15.34
C ASN A 45 13.33 -7.43 16.59
N LEU A 46 12.85 -7.10 17.80
CA LEU A 46 13.62 -7.35 19.02
C LEU A 46 14.01 -8.82 19.12
N LYS A 47 15.18 -9.08 19.72
CA LYS A 47 15.65 -10.43 20.02
C LYS A 47 14.89 -10.99 21.25
N TRP A 48 13.59 -11.22 21.07
CA TRP A 48 12.68 -11.68 22.11
C TRP A 48 13.12 -13.03 22.69
N SER A 49 13.17 -13.12 24.01
CA SER A 49 13.40 -14.38 24.73
C SER A 49 12.53 -14.44 25.98
N LEU A 50 12.27 -15.66 26.46
CA LEU A 50 11.53 -15.83 27.72
C LEU A 50 12.25 -15.15 28.89
N TYR A 51 13.59 -15.17 28.89
CA TYR A 51 14.42 -14.46 29.85
C TYR A 51 14.16 -12.95 29.79
N PHE A 52 14.22 -12.34 28.60
CA PHE A 52 13.97 -10.91 28.43
C PHE A 52 12.58 -10.50 28.93
N ILE A 53 11.54 -11.27 28.59
CA ILE A 53 10.17 -11.00 29.05
C ILE A 53 10.08 -11.13 30.57
N GLU A 54 10.67 -12.17 31.17
CA GLU A 54 10.64 -12.36 32.63
C GLU A 54 11.35 -11.24 33.38
N SER A 55 12.56 -10.87 32.94
CA SER A 55 13.36 -9.82 33.57
C SER A 55 12.71 -8.44 33.49
N ASN A 56 11.87 -8.19 32.48
CA ASN A 56 11.31 -6.87 32.20
C ASN A 56 9.78 -6.80 32.27
N LYS A 57 9.10 -7.85 32.78
CA LYS A 57 7.63 -7.96 32.82
C LYS A 57 6.88 -6.78 33.46
N HIS A 58 7.54 -6.04 34.35
CA HIS A 58 6.98 -4.88 35.05
C HIS A 58 7.08 -3.59 34.24
N LEU A 59 7.91 -3.58 33.19
CA LEU A 59 8.15 -2.43 32.32
C LEU A 59 7.42 -2.58 30.98
N LEU A 60 7.19 -3.82 30.54
CA LEU A 60 6.49 -4.12 29.28
C LEU A 60 5.04 -3.62 29.31
N ASP A 61 4.63 -2.99 28.22
CA ASP A 61 3.23 -2.72 27.90
C ASP A 61 2.58 -4.02 27.39
N TRP A 62 1.70 -4.60 28.20
CA TRP A 62 1.07 -5.90 27.96
C TRP A 62 -0.04 -5.88 26.91
N GLU A 63 -0.69 -4.73 26.71
CA GLU A 63 -1.70 -4.56 25.67
C GLU A 63 -1.02 -4.57 24.29
N ILE A 64 0.08 -3.82 24.16
CA ILE A 64 0.83 -3.72 22.92
C ILE A 64 1.60 -5.01 22.60
N ILE A 65 2.28 -5.59 23.59
CA ILE A 65 3.06 -6.81 23.34
C ILE A 65 2.16 -8.02 23.01
N SER A 66 0.88 -7.97 23.41
CA SER A 66 -0.11 -8.99 23.07
C SER A 66 -0.39 -9.11 21.57
N SER A 67 -0.30 -8.03 20.79
CA SER A 67 -0.43 -8.07 19.32
C SER A 67 0.91 -8.17 18.58
N ASN A 68 2.03 -8.23 19.30
CA ASN A 68 3.34 -8.32 18.68
C ASN A 68 3.58 -9.74 18.11
N SER A 69 3.57 -9.85 16.79
CA SER A 69 3.79 -11.10 16.04
C SER A 69 5.25 -11.56 16.04
N GLY A 70 6.20 -10.69 16.41
CA GLY A 70 7.63 -10.98 16.44
C GLY A 70 8.09 -11.75 17.70
N LEU A 71 7.19 -12.00 18.65
CA LEU A 71 7.52 -12.82 19.83
C LEU A 71 7.73 -14.28 19.43
N ASN A 72 8.60 -14.96 20.18
CA ASN A 72 8.75 -16.41 20.14
C ASN A 72 7.57 -17.09 20.85
N TRP A 73 6.38 -17.00 20.24
CA TRP A 73 5.14 -17.51 20.80
C TRP A 73 5.19 -19.02 21.02
N SER A 74 4.76 -19.44 22.21
CA SER A 74 4.63 -20.85 22.57
C SER A 74 3.47 -21.04 23.54
N LYS A 75 2.90 -22.26 23.58
CA LYS A 75 1.86 -22.60 24.57
C LYS A 75 2.33 -22.31 26.01
N ALA A 76 3.60 -22.54 26.32
CA ALA A 76 4.19 -22.26 27.63
C ALA A 76 4.22 -20.75 27.95
N LEU A 77 4.63 -19.90 27.00
CA LEU A 77 4.66 -18.45 27.17
C LEU A 77 3.24 -17.89 27.39
N ILE A 78 2.29 -18.30 26.55
CA ILE A 78 0.88 -17.89 26.63
C ILE A 78 0.31 -18.29 27.99
N TYR A 79 0.58 -19.52 28.45
CA TYR A 79 0.11 -19.99 29.74
C TYR A 79 0.73 -19.25 30.93
N LYS A 80 2.05 -19.02 30.88
CA LYS A 80 2.78 -18.41 31.99
C LYS A 80 2.26 -17.01 32.31
N TYR A 81 1.97 -16.20 31.29
CA TYR A 81 1.50 -14.83 31.43
C TYR A 81 0.03 -14.65 31.08
N LYS A 82 -0.76 -15.70 31.23
CA LYS A 82 -2.17 -15.77 30.84
C LYS A 82 -3.10 -14.68 31.41
N ASN A 83 -2.71 -14.06 32.52
CA ASN A 83 -3.46 -12.98 33.16
C ASN A 83 -2.95 -11.59 32.77
N ASN A 84 -1.80 -11.51 32.10
CA ASN A 84 -1.21 -10.27 31.64
C ASN A 84 -1.61 -9.96 30.19
N TRP A 85 -1.67 -10.99 29.34
CA TRP A 85 -2.05 -10.81 27.95
C TRP A 85 -3.43 -10.15 27.81
N ASP A 86 -3.53 -9.16 26.93
CA ASP A 86 -4.79 -8.80 26.31
C ASP A 86 -5.20 -9.90 25.33
N TRP A 87 -6.38 -10.51 25.57
CA TRP A 87 -6.95 -11.57 24.74
C TRP A 87 -7.94 -11.07 23.70
N GLY A 88 -8.29 -9.78 23.76
CA GLY A 88 -9.25 -9.16 22.88
C GLY A 88 -8.73 -8.95 21.47
N TRP A 89 -9.51 -8.19 20.70
CA TRP A 89 -9.26 -7.94 19.27
C TRP A 89 -7.92 -7.23 18.98
N LEU A 90 -7.49 -6.29 19.84
CA LEU A 90 -6.18 -5.62 19.74
C LEU A 90 -5.01 -6.45 20.28
N GLY A 91 -5.29 -7.62 20.84
CA GLY A 91 -4.32 -8.48 21.48
C GLY A 91 -4.21 -9.83 20.79
N LEU A 92 -4.32 -10.90 21.57
CA LEU A 92 -4.05 -12.26 21.09
C LEU A 92 -5.02 -12.74 20.01
N SER A 93 -6.31 -12.34 20.01
CA SER A 93 -7.27 -12.87 19.03
C SER A 93 -6.90 -12.57 17.58
N ASN A 94 -6.27 -11.42 17.32
CA ASN A 94 -5.84 -11.02 15.99
C ASN A 94 -4.32 -11.22 15.76
N ASN A 95 -3.61 -11.86 16.70
CA ASN A 95 -2.16 -12.01 16.60
C ASN A 95 -1.80 -13.14 15.63
N GLU A 96 -1.20 -12.77 14.50
CA GLU A 96 -0.74 -13.69 13.44
C GLU A 96 0.46 -14.56 13.86
N GLY A 97 1.26 -14.12 14.84
CA GLY A 97 2.44 -14.84 15.31
C GLY A 97 2.15 -16.02 16.25
N LEU A 98 0.89 -16.20 16.67
CA LEU A 98 0.53 -17.29 17.59
C LEU A 98 0.58 -18.66 16.89
N PRO A 99 0.96 -19.73 17.62
CA PRO A 99 0.92 -21.10 17.11
C PRO A 99 -0.53 -21.62 17.08
N TRP A 100 -1.34 -21.05 16.18
CA TRP A 100 -2.76 -21.34 16.08
C TRP A 100 -3.02 -22.82 15.86
N SER A 101 -3.91 -23.35 16.67
CA SER A 101 -4.36 -24.73 16.60
C SER A 101 -5.70 -24.85 17.30
N ILE A 102 -6.48 -25.88 16.94
CA ILE A 102 -7.71 -26.20 17.66
C ILE A 102 -7.45 -26.37 19.17
N ASP A 103 -6.30 -26.91 19.55
CA ASP A 103 -5.93 -27.09 20.96
C ASP A 103 -5.64 -25.76 21.66
N LEU A 104 -5.03 -24.77 20.99
CA LEU A 104 -4.83 -23.44 21.56
C LEU A 104 -6.16 -22.71 21.76
N ILE A 105 -7.09 -22.81 20.80
CA ILE A 105 -8.41 -22.21 20.95
C ILE A 105 -9.19 -22.92 22.07
N LYS A 106 -9.13 -24.26 22.13
CA LYS A 106 -9.70 -25.08 23.21
C LYS A 106 -9.06 -24.81 24.56
N PHE A 107 -7.77 -24.50 24.61
CA PHE A 107 -7.01 -24.24 25.83
C PHE A 107 -7.70 -23.23 26.73
N ASN A 108 -8.31 -22.21 26.11
CA ASN A 108 -9.11 -21.18 26.80
C ASN A 108 -10.47 -21.71 27.29
N THR A 109 -11.05 -22.74 26.66
CA THR A 109 -12.39 -23.25 27.01
C THR A 109 -12.44 -24.31 28.11
N THR A 110 -11.38 -25.10 28.31
CA THR A 110 -11.44 -26.29 29.19
C THR A 110 -10.74 -26.10 30.53
N ILE A 111 -9.51 -25.59 30.54
CA ILE A 111 -8.71 -25.41 31.77
C ILE A 111 -9.22 -24.23 32.60
N TRP A 112 -9.89 -23.29 31.95
CA TRP A 112 -10.37 -22.07 32.60
C TRP A 112 -11.75 -22.20 33.20
N LYS A 113 -12.56 -23.22 32.89
CA LYS A 113 -13.88 -23.36 33.54
C LYS A 113 -13.77 -23.31 35.07
N SER A 114 -12.80 -24.02 35.64
CA SER A 114 -12.58 -24.04 37.10
C SER A 114 -11.99 -22.74 37.68
N ILE A 115 -11.37 -21.89 36.86
CA ILE A 115 -10.78 -20.60 37.28
C ILE A 115 -11.74 -19.43 37.03
N LEU A 116 -12.46 -19.43 35.89
CA LEU A 116 -13.42 -18.39 35.47
C LEU A 116 -14.70 -18.42 36.31
N GLU A 117 -15.11 -19.60 36.80
CA GLU A 117 -16.20 -19.72 37.79
C GLU A 117 -15.95 -18.85 39.03
N LYS A 118 -14.69 -18.59 39.39
CA LYS A 118 -14.31 -17.71 40.51
C LYS A 118 -14.37 -16.21 40.19
N PHE A 119 -14.29 -15.81 38.93
CA PHE A 119 -14.07 -14.40 38.52
C PHE A 119 -15.19 -13.77 37.69
N LYS A 120 -16.34 -14.47 37.47
CA LYS A 120 -17.54 -13.94 36.79
C LYS A 120 -17.25 -13.19 35.47
N SER A 121 -16.22 -13.62 34.72
CA SER A 121 -15.90 -13.12 33.37
C SER A 121 -15.91 -14.31 32.42
N THR A 122 -16.69 -14.15 31.35
CA THR A 122 -17.08 -15.16 30.37
C THR A 122 -16.27 -14.95 29.10
N GLU A 123 -15.46 -15.94 28.71
CA GLU A 123 -14.72 -16.02 27.43
C GLU A 123 -13.71 -14.89 27.16
N LYS A 124 -12.42 -15.25 27.07
CA LYS A 124 -11.37 -14.25 26.79
C LYS A 124 -11.14 -13.97 25.30
N TRP A 125 -11.50 -14.92 24.42
CA TRP A 125 -11.32 -14.73 22.99
C TRP A 125 -12.36 -13.78 22.42
N ASP A 126 -11.89 -12.82 21.64
CA ASP A 126 -12.72 -12.09 20.70
C ASP A 126 -12.96 -12.97 19.46
N TRP A 127 -14.18 -13.51 19.32
CA TRP A 127 -14.51 -14.47 18.27
C TRP A 127 -14.72 -13.83 16.89
N GLU A 128 -15.07 -12.54 16.83
CA GLU A 128 -15.14 -11.79 15.58
C GLU A 128 -13.74 -11.70 14.97
N SER A 129 -12.74 -11.34 15.79
CA SER A 129 -11.34 -11.28 15.40
C SER A 129 -10.79 -12.65 15.02
N LEU A 130 -11.12 -13.71 15.79
CA LEU A 130 -10.72 -15.05 15.40
C LEU A 130 -11.35 -15.48 14.06
N SER A 131 -12.61 -15.13 13.79
CA SER A 131 -13.26 -15.43 12.50
C SER A 131 -12.54 -14.79 11.30
N GLN A 132 -11.93 -13.61 11.48
CA GLN A 132 -11.17 -12.91 10.42
C GLN A 132 -9.68 -13.28 10.37
N ASN A 133 -9.16 -13.95 11.41
CA ASN A 133 -7.72 -14.23 11.52
C ASN A 133 -7.26 -15.22 10.44
N GLU A 134 -6.39 -14.74 9.53
CA GLU A 134 -5.88 -15.52 8.40
C GLU A 134 -4.82 -16.56 8.79
N SER A 135 -4.24 -16.44 9.99
CA SER A 135 -3.23 -17.36 10.49
C SER A 135 -3.82 -18.60 11.16
N ILE A 136 -5.15 -18.66 11.36
CA ILE A 136 -5.82 -19.84 11.89
C ILE A 136 -5.85 -20.94 10.83
N PRO A 137 -5.43 -22.19 11.16
CA PRO A 137 -5.52 -23.31 10.24
C PRO A 137 -6.96 -23.82 10.14
N TRP A 138 -7.77 -23.15 9.32
CA TRP A 138 -9.17 -23.49 9.13
C TRP A 138 -9.34 -24.93 8.66
N SER A 139 -10.27 -25.63 9.31
CA SER A 139 -10.66 -26.98 8.94
C SER A 139 -12.11 -27.19 9.34
N VAL A 140 -12.79 -28.10 8.65
CA VAL A 140 -14.15 -28.54 9.01
C VAL A 140 -14.22 -28.94 10.49
N LYS A 141 -13.20 -29.63 11.00
CA LYS A 141 -13.12 -30.04 12.42
C LYS A 141 -13.09 -28.85 13.36
N LEU A 142 -12.32 -27.81 13.04
CA LEU A 142 -12.24 -26.58 13.84
C LEU A 142 -13.56 -25.81 13.80
N ILE A 143 -14.11 -25.60 12.60
CA ILE A 143 -15.38 -24.88 12.41
C ILE A 143 -16.50 -25.59 13.17
N LYS A 144 -16.58 -26.93 13.04
CA LYS A 144 -17.55 -27.76 13.77
C LYS A 144 -17.39 -27.67 15.28
N ALA A 145 -16.15 -27.67 15.79
CA ALA A 145 -15.88 -27.66 17.22
C ALA A 145 -16.39 -26.39 17.92
N PHE A 146 -16.45 -25.26 17.20
CA PHE A 146 -16.85 -23.97 17.72
C PHE A 146 -17.99 -23.33 16.89
N LYS A 147 -18.86 -24.18 16.31
CA LYS A 147 -19.94 -23.77 15.38
C LYS A 147 -20.75 -22.56 15.86
N ASN A 148 -21.09 -22.53 17.15
CA ASN A 148 -21.96 -21.50 17.74
C ASN A 148 -21.20 -20.26 18.22
N LYS A 149 -19.89 -20.18 17.95
CA LYS A 149 -19.01 -19.10 18.40
C LYS A 149 -18.46 -18.28 17.25
N TRP A 150 -18.24 -18.90 16.10
CA TRP A 150 -17.82 -18.17 14.91
C TRP A 150 -18.85 -17.14 14.51
N ASP A 151 -18.36 -15.94 14.22
CA ASP A 151 -19.09 -15.03 13.34
C ASP A 151 -18.98 -15.59 11.92
N TRP A 152 -20.11 -16.04 11.38
CA TRP A 152 -20.20 -16.68 10.06
C TRP A 152 -20.05 -15.69 8.91
N ASN A 153 -20.44 -14.43 9.10
CA ASN A 153 -20.30 -13.38 8.09
C ASN A 153 -18.84 -12.96 7.95
N LEU A 154 -18.10 -12.95 9.05
CA LEU A 154 -16.66 -12.69 9.03
C LEU A 154 -15.87 -13.90 8.53
N LEU A 155 -16.26 -15.10 8.95
CA LEU A 155 -15.59 -16.35 8.57
C LEU A 155 -15.66 -16.61 7.06
N ILE A 156 -16.81 -16.37 6.42
CA ILE A 156 -16.96 -16.58 4.97
C ILE A 156 -16.15 -15.59 4.12
N ASN A 157 -15.83 -14.41 4.66
CA ASN A 157 -15.01 -13.39 4.01
C ASN A 157 -13.51 -13.55 4.31
N ASN A 158 -13.12 -14.56 5.10
CA ASN A 158 -11.73 -14.80 5.46
C ASN A 158 -10.96 -15.44 4.27
N PRO A 159 -9.93 -14.78 3.70
CA PRO A 159 -9.19 -15.29 2.55
C PRO A 159 -8.47 -16.64 2.78
N SER A 160 -8.15 -16.97 4.03
CA SER A 160 -7.50 -18.23 4.39
C SER A 160 -8.48 -19.42 4.47
N LEU A 161 -9.79 -19.16 4.53
CA LEU A 161 -10.80 -20.20 4.53
C LEU A 161 -11.04 -20.73 3.10
N LYS A 162 -10.58 -21.95 2.84
CA LYS A 162 -10.90 -22.64 1.58
C LYS A 162 -12.32 -23.22 1.63
N LEU A 163 -13.25 -22.55 0.97
CA LEU A 163 -14.61 -23.05 0.79
C LEU A 163 -14.63 -24.25 -0.18
N SER A 164 -15.32 -25.31 0.21
CA SER A 164 -15.64 -26.45 -0.63
C SER A 164 -17.15 -26.69 -0.64
N ILE A 165 -17.67 -27.38 -1.65
CA ILE A 165 -19.08 -27.79 -1.67
C ILE A 165 -19.45 -28.52 -0.38
N ASP A 166 -18.63 -29.47 0.08
CA ASP A 166 -18.90 -30.23 1.32
C ASP A 166 -19.03 -29.33 2.56
N LEU A 167 -18.16 -28.31 2.68
CA LEU A 167 -18.21 -27.36 3.80
C LEU A 167 -19.46 -26.47 3.71
N VAL A 168 -19.80 -26.00 2.50
CA VAL A 168 -21.00 -25.21 2.26
C VAL A 168 -22.26 -26.02 2.59
N GLU A 169 -22.32 -27.27 2.14
CA GLU A 169 -23.46 -28.16 2.39
C GLU A 169 -23.61 -28.52 3.88
N GLN A 170 -22.50 -28.78 4.57
CA GLN A 170 -22.51 -29.14 5.99
C GLN A 170 -23.03 -28.01 6.89
N PHE A 171 -22.79 -26.75 6.51
CA PHE A 171 -23.18 -25.57 7.28
C PHE A 171 -24.13 -24.65 6.50
N LYS A 172 -24.95 -25.22 5.60
CA LYS A 172 -25.85 -24.50 4.69
C LYS A 172 -26.77 -23.47 5.35
N ASP A 173 -27.17 -23.71 6.60
CA ASP A 173 -28.11 -22.86 7.35
C ASP A 173 -27.39 -21.71 8.09
N ASN A 174 -26.06 -21.72 8.07
CA ASN A 174 -25.21 -20.73 8.73
C ASN A 174 -24.62 -19.71 7.74
N TRP A 175 -24.55 -20.04 6.46
CA TRP A 175 -23.94 -19.18 5.45
C TRP A 175 -24.91 -18.13 4.91
N ASP A 176 -24.38 -16.94 4.63
CA ASP A 176 -25.06 -15.98 3.76
C ASP A 176 -24.93 -16.44 2.30
N TRP A 177 -26.06 -16.81 1.70
CA TRP A 177 -26.12 -17.30 0.32
C TRP A 177 -25.79 -16.24 -0.73
N ASN A 178 -25.83 -14.95 -0.40
CA ASN A 178 -25.31 -13.91 -1.28
C ASN A 178 -23.80 -14.04 -1.41
N ILE A 179 -23.08 -14.18 -0.28
CA ILE A 179 -21.63 -14.32 -0.28
C ILE A 179 -21.24 -15.62 -0.98
N ILE A 180 -21.93 -16.73 -0.68
CA ILE A 180 -21.76 -18.00 -1.41
C ILE A 180 -21.90 -17.78 -2.92
N SER A 181 -22.98 -17.13 -3.37
CA SER A 181 -23.25 -16.90 -4.80
C SER A 181 -22.18 -16.06 -5.50
N SER A 182 -21.49 -15.18 -4.78
CA SER A 182 -20.39 -14.38 -5.32
C SER A 182 -19.01 -15.05 -5.23
N ASN A 183 -18.88 -16.13 -4.46
CA ASN A 183 -17.59 -16.78 -4.20
C ASN A 183 -17.05 -17.51 -5.45
N THR A 184 -15.75 -17.34 -5.71
CA THR A 184 -15.05 -17.89 -6.87
C THR A 184 -14.20 -19.12 -6.57
N ASP A 185 -14.08 -19.53 -5.31
CA ASP A 185 -13.23 -20.64 -4.88
C ASP A 185 -14.02 -21.95 -4.73
N ILE A 186 -15.34 -21.86 -4.56
CA ILE A 186 -16.23 -23.01 -4.64
C ILE A 186 -16.06 -23.65 -6.02
N GLY A 187 -15.79 -24.96 -6.06
CA GLY A 187 -15.79 -25.75 -7.28
C GLY A 187 -17.21 -25.90 -7.85
N TRP A 188 -17.76 -24.85 -8.43
CA TRP A 188 -19.14 -24.79 -8.91
C TRP A 188 -19.43 -25.89 -9.93
N THR A 189 -20.57 -26.56 -9.75
CA THR A 189 -21.07 -27.57 -10.68
C THR A 189 -22.51 -27.27 -11.06
N LYS A 190 -22.93 -27.70 -12.26
CA LYS A 190 -24.34 -27.59 -12.68
C LYS A 190 -25.29 -28.23 -11.66
N ASN A 191 -24.89 -29.37 -11.07
CA ASN A 191 -25.68 -30.06 -10.05
C ASN A 191 -25.84 -29.24 -8.76
N PHE A 192 -24.78 -28.55 -8.31
CA PHE A 192 -24.84 -27.70 -7.12
C PHE A 192 -25.75 -26.49 -7.36
N VAL A 193 -25.63 -25.83 -8.52
CA VAL A 193 -26.50 -24.72 -8.91
C VAL A 193 -27.96 -25.18 -8.98
N GLU A 194 -28.22 -26.33 -9.63
CA GLU A 194 -29.58 -26.88 -9.73
C GLU A 194 -30.19 -27.20 -8.37
N LYS A 195 -29.41 -27.83 -7.47
CA LYS A 195 -29.84 -28.19 -6.12
C LYS A 195 -30.23 -26.96 -5.28
N TYR A 196 -29.52 -25.85 -5.43
CA TYR A 196 -29.69 -24.64 -4.61
C TYR A 196 -30.25 -23.44 -5.38
N LYS A 197 -30.81 -23.65 -6.57
CA LYS A 197 -31.29 -22.60 -7.49
C LYS A 197 -32.30 -21.61 -6.88
N ASN A 198 -33.06 -22.04 -5.88
CA ASN A 198 -34.11 -21.24 -5.23
C ASN A 198 -33.57 -20.35 -4.09
N ILE A 199 -32.35 -20.59 -3.63
CA ILE A 199 -31.71 -19.82 -2.55
C ILE A 199 -30.47 -19.05 -3.03
N LEU A 200 -29.89 -19.46 -4.15
CA LEU A 200 -28.80 -18.75 -4.78
C LEU A 200 -29.25 -17.39 -5.31
N ASN A 201 -28.38 -16.39 -5.16
CA ASN A 201 -28.61 -15.05 -5.68
C ASN A 201 -28.15 -14.98 -7.14
N TRP A 202 -29.11 -14.99 -8.06
CA TRP A 202 -28.87 -14.99 -9.50
C TRP A 202 -28.17 -13.73 -10.02
N LYS A 203 -28.34 -12.58 -9.36
CA LYS A 203 -27.60 -11.36 -9.69
C LYS A 203 -26.11 -11.55 -9.47
N LEU A 204 -25.74 -12.12 -8.33
CA LEU A 204 -24.34 -12.39 -7.98
C LEU A 204 -23.76 -13.54 -8.81
N LEU A 205 -24.55 -14.60 -9.05
CA LEU A 205 -24.15 -15.67 -9.96
C LEU A 205 -23.88 -15.17 -11.38
N SER A 206 -24.68 -14.23 -11.90
CA SER A 206 -24.48 -13.64 -13.23
C SER A 206 -23.12 -12.93 -13.37
N GLN A 207 -22.53 -12.48 -12.26
CA GLN A 207 -21.20 -11.86 -12.22
C GLN A 207 -20.09 -12.87 -11.89
N ASN A 208 -20.46 -14.08 -11.45
CA ASN A 208 -19.53 -15.06 -10.93
C ASN A 208 -18.71 -15.69 -12.06
N LYS A 209 -17.40 -15.59 -11.93
CA LYS A 209 -16.42 -16.06 -12.91
C LYS A 209 -16.11 -17.57 -12.78
N ALA A 210 -16.44 -18.20 -11.66
CA ALA A 210 -16.13 -19.60 -11.41
C ALA A 210 -17.23 -20.57 -11.88
N LEU A 211 -18.35 -20.06 -12.40
CA LEU A 211 -19.43 -20.90 -12.92
C LEU A 211 -19.02 -21.62 -14.23
N PRO A 212 -19.60 -22.80 -14.50
CA PRO A 212 -19.33 -23.57 -15.71
C PRO A 212 -20.06 -22.98 -16.92
N TRP A 213 -19.69 -21.77 -17.33
CA TRP A 213 -20.31 -21.02 -18.42
C TRP A 213 -20.24 -21.80 -19.74
N SER A 214 -21.40 -22.02 -20.34
CA SER A 214 -21.59 -22.55 -21.69
C SER A 214 -22.91 -21.99 -22.24
N GLU A 215 -23.12 -22.01 -23.55
CA GLU A 215 -24.39 -21.54 -24.12
C GLU A 215 -25.58 -22.35 -23.58
N GLU A 216 -25.41 -23.66 -23.39
CA GLU A 216 -26.44 -24.54 -22.81
C GLU A 216 -26.72 -24.16 -21.36
N PHE A 217 -25.70 -23.79 -20.59
CA PHE A 217 -25.86 -23.37 -19.19
C PHE A 217 -26.57 -22.01 -19.10
N ILE A 218 -26.25 -21.06 -19.99
CA ILE A 218 -26.96 -19.78 -20.09
C ILE A 218 -28.44 -20.04 -20.45
N GLN A 219 -28.68 -20.87 -21.46
CA GLN A 219 -30.02 -21.20 -21.94
C GLN A 219 -30.88 -21.90 -20.88
N GLN A 220 -30.29 -22.79 -20.07
CA GLN A 220 -31.01 -23.54 -19.04
C GLN A 220 -31.67 -22.62 -17.99
N TYR A 221 -31.03 -21.50 -17.67
CA TYR A 221 -31.50 -20.56 -16.63
C TYR A 221 -31.77 -19.16 -17.21
N ILE A 222 -32.20 -19.10 -18.47
CA ILE A 222 -32.37 -17.86 -19.25
C ILE A 222 -33.22 -16.78 -18.54
N HIS A 223 -34.24 -17.20 -17.78
CA HIS A 223 -35.15 -16.31 -17.06
C HIS A 223 -34.67 -15.96 -15.65
N ASN A 224 -33.64 -16.63 -15.14
CA ASN A 224 -33.07 -16.35 -13.84
C ASN A 224 -31.90 -15.36 -13.92
N TRP A 225 -31.18 -15.35 -15.05
CA TRP A 225 -30.00 -14.52 -15.20
C TRP A 225 -30.31 -13.02 -15.20
N GLU A 226 -29.43 -12.26 -14.55
CA GLU A 226 -29.41 -10.80 -14.62
C GLU A 226 -28.56 -10.37 -15.80
N TRP A 227 -29.22 -10.10 -16.92
CA TRP A 227 -28.55 -9.82 -18.20
C TRP A 227 -27.64 -8.60 -18.18
N GLN A 228 -27.96 -7.61 -17.36
CA GLN A 228 -27.06 -6.48 -17.13
C GLN A 228 -25.70 -6.95 -16.57
N ALA A 229 -25.70 -7.87 -15.62
CA ALA A 229 -24.49 -8.46 -15.05
C ALA A 229 -23.78 -9.39 -16.04
N LEU A 230 -24.52 -10.21 -16.78
CA LEU A 230 -23.95 -11.06 -17.83
C LEU A 230 -23.25 -10.25 -18.93
N SER A 231 -23.76 -9.08 -19.28
CA SER A 231 -23.21 -8.21 -20.33
C SER A 231 -21.77 -7.76 -20.06
N ASN A 232 -21.30 -7.82 -18.80
CA ASN A 232 -19.92 -7.51 -18.39
C ASN A 232 -19.09 -8.76 -18.04
N ASN A 233 -19.68 -9.95 -18.12
CA ASN A 233 -19.03 -11.16 -17.63
C ASN A 233 -17.92 -11.62 -18.59
N SER A 234 -16.71 -11.73 -18.04
CA SER A 234 -15.49 -11.98 -18.81
C SER A 234 -15.32 -13.42 -19.31
N LEU A 235 -16.08 -14.35 -18.75
CA LEU A 235 -15.92 -15.79 -19.01
C LEU A 235 -17.13 -16.41 -19.72
N LEU A 236 -18.05 -15.58 -20.21
CA LEU A 236 -19.02 -16.06 -21.18
C LEU A 236 -18.32 -16.44 -22.49
N PRO A 237 -18.85 -17.44 -23.23
CA PRO A 237 -18.32 -17.83 -24.54
C PRO A 237 -18.71 -16.81 -25.61
N TRP A 238 -18.19 -15.58 -25.51
CA TRP A 238 -18.53 -14.48 -26.40
C TRP A 238 -18.27 -14.84 -27.87
N SER A 239 -19.31 -14.70 -28.68
CA SER A 239 -19.29 -14.91 -30.12
C SER A 239 -20.35 -14.02 -30.78
N ASP A 240 -20.21 -13.74 -32.07
CA ASP A 240 -21.25 -13.02 -32.82
C ASP A 240 -22.61 -13.75 -32.76
N GLN A 241 -22.58 -15.08 -32.68
CA GLN A 241 -23.78 -15.92 -32.55
C GLN A 241 -24.45 -15.72 -31.18
N LEU A 242 -23.68 -15.71 -30.09
CA LEU A 242 -24.19 -15.48 -28.74
C LEU A 242 -24.77 -14.07 -28.59
N ILE A 243 -24.09 -13.06 -29.13
CA ILE A 243 -24.55 -11.67 -29.11
C ILE A 243 -25.87 -11.56 -29.87
N GLU A 244 -25.95 -12.11 -31.08
CA GLU A 244 -27.16 -12.06 -31.91
C GLU A 244 -28.34 -12.82 -31.28
N LYS A 245 -28.09 -14.02 -30.75
CA LYS A 245 -29.12 -14.89 -30.17
C LYS A 245 -29.87 -14.24 -29.01
N TYR A 246 -29.18 -13.43 -28.20
CA TYR A 246 -29.73 -12.78 -27.02
C TYR A 246 -29.69 -11.24 -27.10
N LYS A 247 -29.72 -10.69 -28.32
CA LYS A 247 -29.56 -9.24 -28.58
C LYS A 247 -30.55 -8.33 -27.83
N ASP A 248 -31.76 -8.83 -27.59
CA ASP A 248 -32.82 -8.09 -26.90
C ASP A 248 -32.68 -8.16 -25.37
N ASN A 249 -31.83 -9.05 -24.87
CA ASN A 249 -31.56 -9.20 -23.44
C ASN A 249 -30.33 -8.41 -23.00
N TRP A 250 -29.32 -8.24 -23.86
CA TRP A 250 -28.07 -7.59 -23.50
C TRP A 250 -28.26 -6.11 -23.11
N ASP A 251 -27.53 -5.67 -22.09
CA ASP A 251 -27.37 -4.24 -21.80
C ASP A 251 -26.28 -3.68 -22.74
N TRP A 252 -26.72 -3.04 -23.82
CA TRP A 252 -25.83 -2.49 -24.84
C TRP A 252 -24.86 -1.43 -24.32
N LYS A 253 -25.20 -0.70 -23.24
CA LYS A 253 -24.28 0.27 -22.64
C LYS A 253 -23.10 -0.46 -21.99
N ILE A 254 -23.37 -1.52 -21.25
CA ILE A 254 -22.34 -2.33 -20.60
C ILE A 254 -21.57 -3.14 -21.64
N LEU A 255 -22.27 -3.75 -22.60
CA LEU A 255 -21.68 -4.56 -23.65
C LEU A 255 -20.69 -3.74 -24.50
N SER A 256 -20.99 -2.47 -24.78
CA SER A 256 -20.08 -1.55 -25.49
C SER A 256 -18.75 -1.31 -24.77
N ALA A 257 -18.74 -1.39 -23.43
CA ALA A 257 -17.53 -1.27 -22.61
C ALA A 257 -16.85 -2.63 -22.34
N ASN A 258 -17.47 -3.73 -22.75
CA ASN A 258 -16.99 -5.07 -22.45
C ASN A 258 -15.74 -5.39 -23.28
N LYS A 259 -14.60 -5.47 -22.60
CA LYS A 259 -13.29 -5.73 -23.20
C LYS A 259 -13.04 -7.18 -23.63
N TYR A 260 -13.98 -8.08 -23.37
CA TYR A 260 -13.89 -9.51 -23.69
C TYR A 260 -14.68 -9.89 -24.93
N LEU A 261 -15.38 -8.94 -25.55
CA LEU A 261 -15.99 -9.19 -26.85
C LEU A 261 -14.91 -9.38 -27.93
N PRO A 262 -15.22 -10.16 -28.99
CA PRO A 262 -14.36 -10.32 -30.15
C PRO A 262 -14.41 -9.06 -31.04
N TRP A 263 -13.94 -7.93 -30.51
CA TRP A 263 -13.96 -6.65 -31.21
C TRP A 263 -13.26 -6.72 -32.57
N SER A 264 -13.98 -6.30 -33.59
CA SER A 264 -13.52 -6.19 -34.97
C SER A 264 -14.23 -5.03 -35.64
N ASN A 265 -13.70 -4.53 -36.76
CA ASN A 265 -14.40 -3.51 -37.55
C ASN A 265 -15.79 -4.00 -38.00
N SER A 266 -15.91 -5.28 -38.37
CA SER A 266 -17.20 -5.90 -38.71
C SER A 266 -18.19 -5.83 -37.55
N LEU A 267 -17.77 -6.18 -36.33
CA LEU A 267 -18.62 -6.13 -35.14
C LEU A 267 -19.02 -4.69 -34.76
N LEU A 268 -18.09 -3.73 -34.88
CA LEU A 268 -18.35 -2.31 -34.66
C LEU A 268 -19.37 -1.73 -35.64
N GLU A 269 -19.42 -2.26 -36.86
CA GLU A 269 -20.34 -1.84 -37.92
C GLU A 269 -21.71 -2.49 -37.83
N LYS A 270 -21.79 -3.67 -37.22
CA LYS A 270 -23.01 -4.48 -37.20
C LYS A 270 -24.11 -3.93 -36.28
N TYR A 271 -23.75 -3.30 -35.16
CA TYR A 271 -24.68 -2.89 -34.11
C TYR A 271 -24.58 -1.39 -33.78
N ASN A 272 -25.64 -0.84 -33.22
CA ASN A 272 -25.67 0.53 -32.72
C ASN A 272 -25.18 0.57 -31.26
N TRP A 273 -23.87 0.61 -31.09
CA TRP A 273 -23.21 0.62 -29.78
C TRP A 273 -23.43 1.93 -29.02
N ASN A 274 -23.35 1.85 -27.68
CA ASN A 274 -23.37 3.03 -26.82
C ASN A 274 -22.06 3.81 -26.95
N ILE A 275 -22.17 5.07 -27.36
CA ILE A 275 -20.99 5.81 -27.81
C ILE A 275 -20.07 6.24 -26.66
N SER A 276 -20.63 6.64 -25.51
CA SER A 276 -19.83 6.98 -24.33
C SER A 276 -18.99 5.78 -23.87
N SER A 277 -19.59 4.59 -23.84
CA SER A 277 -18.92 3.35 -23.48
C SER A 277 -17.86 2.92 -24.50
N LEU A 278 -18.12 3.10 -25.80
CA LEU A 278 -17.13 2.85 -26.84
C LEU A 278 -15.92 3.77 -26.69
N SER A 279 -16.12 5.06 -26.40
CA SER A 279 -15.04 6.05 -26.29
C SER A 279 -14.06 5.70 -25.17
N ALA A 280 -14.55 5.08 -24.07
CA ALA A 280 -13.75 4.59 -22.95
C ALA A 280 -13.08 3.23 -23.21
N ASN A 281 -13.46 2.52 -24.28
CA ASN A 281 -13.04 1.14 -24.49
C ASN A 281 -11.58 1.08 -24.97
N THR A 282 -10.73 0.43 -24.18
CA THR A 282 -9.27 0.38 -24.41
C THR A 282 -8.82 -0.80 -25.29
N VAL A 283 -9.74 -1.69 -25.70
CA VAL A 283 -9.40 -2.87 -26.52
C VAL A 283 -9.95 -2.80 -27.94
N LEU A 284 -10.67 -1.72 -28.29
CA LEU A 284 -11.10 -1.51 -29.67
C LEU A 284 -9.88 -1.41 -30.58
N PRO A 285 -10.00 -1.85 -31.86
CA PRO A 285 -8.97 -1.66 -32.87
C PRO A 285 -8.93 -0.19 -33.32
N TRP A 286 -8.55 0.70 -32.40
CA TRP A 286 -8.49 2.14 -32.65
C TRP A 286 -7.53 2.44 -33.81
N SER A 287 -8.02 3.23 -34.74
CA SER A 287 -7.27 3.80 -35.85
C SER A 287 -7.82 5.19 -36.14
N GLU A 288 -7.05 6.03 -36.82
CA GLU A 288 -7.53 7.35 -37.23
C GLU A 288 -8.81 7.25 -38.09
N ASN A 289 -8.93 6.22 -38.93
CA ASN A 289 -10.13 5.95 -39.72
C ASN A 289 -11.35 5.64 -38.84
N VAL A 290 -11.17 4.85 -37.77
CA VAL A 290 -12.25 4.56 -36.81
C VAL A 290 -12.65 5.86 -36.07
N ILE A 291 -11.67 6.65 -35.62
CA ILE A 291 -11.94 7.93 -34.95
C ILE A 291 -12.69 8.87 -35.90
N ASP A 292 -12.22 9.05 -37.13
CA ASP A 292 -12.85 9.94 -38.12
C ASP A 292 -14.28 9.49 -38.46
N LYS A 293 -14.51 8.19 -38.64
CA LYS A 293 -15.83 7.62 -38.92
C LYS A 293 -16.84 7.92 -37.82
N TYR A 294 -16.41 7.90 -36.55
CA TYR A 294 -17.29 8.08 -35.40
C TYR A 294 -17.14 9.45 -34.71
N LYS A 295 -16.35 10.38 -35.26
CA LYS A 295 -15.96 11.65 -34.61
C LYS A 295 -17.10 12.51 -34.06
N ASN A 296 -18.24 12.52 -34.76
CA ASN A 296 -19.43 13.29 -34.38
C ASN A 296 -20.27 12.61 -33.29
N LYS A 297 -19.95 11.35 -32.98
CA LYS A 297 -20.65 10.53 -31.99
C LYS A 297 -19.80 10.38 -30.73
N LEU A 298 -18.47 10.28 -30.88
CA LEU A 298 -17.52 10.03 -29.78
C LEU A 298 -17.60 11.10 -28.68
N ASP A 299 -17.43 10.64 -27.44
CA ASP A 299 -17.26 11.52 -26.29
C ASP A 299 -15.77 11.89 -26.19
N TRP A 300 -15.44 13.10 -26.61
CA TRP A 300 -14.05 13.56 -26.70
C TRP A 300 -13.38 13.74 -25.35
N THR A 301 -14.13 14.03 -24.29
CA THR A 301 -13.58 14.11 -22.93
C THR A 301 -13.09 12.74 -22.49
N ILE A 302 -13.92 11.70 -22.67
CA ILE A 302 -13.56 10.31 -22.36
C ILE A 302 -12.44 9.83 -23.29
N LEU A 303 -12.52 10.15 -24.58
CA LEU A 303 -11.53 9.75 -25.58
C LEU A 303 -10.15 10.36 -25.27
N SER A 304 -10.09 11.59 -24.76
CA SER A 304 -8.84 12.24 -24.34
C SER A 304 -8.10 11.49 -23.22
N GLN A 305 -8.84 10.76 -22.38
CA GLN A 305 -8.29 9.93 -21.30
C GLN A 305 -7.85 8.54 -21.79
N ASN A 306 -8.25 8.15 -23.00
CA ASN A 306 -8.05 6.79 -23.49
C ASN A 306 -6.57 6.56 -23.85
N GLU A 307 -5.92 5.72 -23.04
CA GLU A 307 -4.51 5.36 -23.18
C GLU A 307 -4.21 4.41 -24.36
N SER A 308 -5.24 3.85 -25.01
CA SER A 308 -5.10 2.89 -26.12
C SER A 308 -5.25 3.50 -27.51
N LEU A 309 -5.46 4.81 -27.62
CA LEU A 309 -5.48 5.45 -28.94
C LEU A 309 -4.09 5.42 -29.60
N PRO A 310 -4.03 5.46 -30.95
CA PRO A 310 -2.78 5.62 -31.68
C PRO A 310 -2.25 7.06 -31.57
N TRP A 311 -1.87 7.48 -30.36
CA TRP A 311 -1.45 8.85 -30.07
C TRP A 311 -0.26 9.28 -30.92
N SER A 312 -0.46 10.35 -31.68
CA SER A 312 0.55 11.01 -32.50
C SER A 312 0.35 12.52 -32.45
N ASP A 313 1.39 13.30 -32.72
CA ASP A 313 1.28 14.76 -32.83
C ASP A 313 0.23 15.15 -33.89
N GLN A 314 0.12 14.37 -34.97
CA GLN A 314 -0.86 14.54 -36.04
C GLN A 314 -2.29 14.28 -35.57
N LEU A 315 -2.52 13.23 -34.76
CA LEU A 315 -3.84 12.94 -34.20
C LEU A 315 -4.30 14.06 -33.25
N ILE A 316 -3.38 14.60 -32.45
CA ILE A 316 -3.68 15.75 -31.58
C ILE A 316 -4.04 16.98 -32.43
N GLU A 317 -3.28 17.25 -33.49
CA GLU A 317 -3.47 18.39 -34.39
C GLU A 317 -4.77 18.31 -35.20
N ASN A 318 -5.12 17.13 -35.73
CA ASN A 318 -6.33 16.93 -36.54
C ASN A 318 -7.63 17.25 -35.77
N TYR A 319 -7.62 17.09 -34.45
CA TYR A 319 -8.81 17.24 -33.59
C TYR A 319 -8.57 18.19 -32.41
N ILE A 320 -7.70 19.18 -32.61
CA ILE A 320 -7.22 20.11 -31.58
C ILE A 320 -8.33 20.77 -30.75
N ASP A 321 -9.44 21.14 -31.39
CA ASP A 321 -10.57 21.81 -30.75
C ASP A 321 -11.57 20.85 -30.11
N ASN A 322 -11.46 19.56 -30.43
CA ASN A 322 -12.30 18.53 -29.84
C ASN A 322 -11.70 17.97 -28.55
N TRP A 323 -10.37 17.90 -28.44
CA TRP A 323 -9.71 17.31 -27.28
C TRP A 323 -9.97 18.09 -25.99
N ASP A 324 -10.22 17.34 -24.91
CA ASP A 324 -10.26 17.87 -23.55
C ASP A 324 -8.84 17.95 -22.99
N TRP A 325 -8.31 19.17 -22.95
CA TRP A 325 -6.91 19.40 -22.60
C TRP A 325 -6.58 19.09 -21.14
N LEU A 326 -7.57 19.17 -20.24
CA LEU A 326 -7.41 18.72 -18.85
C LEU A 326 -7.15 17.20 -18.82
N SER A 327 -7.97 16.43 -19.53
CA SER A 327 -7.80 14.98 -19.67
C SER A 327 -6.50 14.61 -20.38
N LEU A 328 -6.14 15.29 -21.48
CA LEU A 328 -4.87 15.06 -22.15
C LEU A 328 -3.68 15.34 -21.21
N SER A 329 -3.77 16.37 -20.35
CA SER A 329 -2.69 16.70 -19.39
C SER A 329 -2.41 15.60 -18.37
N SER A 330 -3.38 14.73 -18.10
CA SER A 330 -3.20 13.56 -17.20
C SER A 330 -2.93 12.25 -17.95
N ASN A 331 -2.99 12.24 -19.29
CA ASN A 331 -2.81 11.04 -20.09
C ASN A 331 -1.33 10.60 -20.12
N LYS A 332 -1.07 9.34 -19.79
CA LYS A 332 0.28 8.77 -19.65
C LYS A 332 0.83 8.15 -20.94
N LYS A 333 -0.01 7.95 -21.96
CA LYS A 333 0.34 7.30 -23.22
C LYS A 333 0.44 8.25 -24.41
N LEU A 334 0.27 9.55 -24.19
CA LEU A 334 0.68 10.54 -25.18
C LEU A 334 2.17 10.37 -25.50
N SER A 335 2.51 10.65 -26.75
CA SER A 335 3.89 10.70 -27.24
C SER A 335 4.58 11.98 -26.72
N TRP A 336 4.73 12.10 -25.40
CA TRP A 336 5.20 13.30 -24.73
C TRP A 336 6.60 13.69 -25.20
N SER A 337 6.76 14.97 -25.54
CA SER A 337 8.04 15.57 -25.91
C SER A 337 8.04 17.04 -25.49
N ILE A 338 9.23 17.63 -25.30
CA ILE A 338 9.35 19.07 -25.03
C ILE A 338 8.68 19.89 -26.15
N LYS A 339 8.77 19.43 -27.41
CA LYS A 339 8.13 20.07 -28.58
C LYS A 339 6.61 20.07 -28.46
N LEU A 340 6.00 18.95 -28.07
CA LEU A 340 4.56 18.85 -27.86
C LEU A 340 4.09 19.76 -26.71
N ILE A 341 4.87 19.80 -25.61
CA ILE A 341 4.60 20.67 -24.47
C ILE A 341 4.69 22.15 -24.89
N ASP A 342 5.73 22.53 -25.64
CA ASP A 342 5.92 23.89 -26.17
C ASP A 342 4.76 24.31 -27.09
N LYS A 343 4.39 23.44 -28.05
CA LYS A 343 3.38 23.74 -29.08
C LYS A 343 2.04 24.13 -28.45
N TYR A 344 1.66 23.48 -27.34
CA TYR A 344 0.37 23.68 -26.66
C TYR A 344 0.51 24.18 -25.21
N ASN A 345 1.58 24.90 -24.94
CA ASN A 345 2.00 25.37 -23.61
C ASN A 345 0.92 26.10 -22.77
N SER A 346 -0.03 26.78 -23.43
CA SER A 346 -1.16 27.49 -22.78
C SER A 346 -2.40 26.63 -22.56
N LYS A 347 -2.48 25.46 -23.20
CA LYS A 347 -3.63 24.54 -23.09
C LYS A 347 -3.42 23.48 -22.02
N TRP A 348 -2.16 23.13 -21.73
CA TRP A 348 -1.83 22.15 -20.70
C TRP A 348 -2.18 22.63 -19.29
N ASP A 349 -2.76 21.73 -18.51
CA ASP A 349 -2.94 21.88 -17.07
C ASP A 349 -1.64 21.48 -16.35
N TRP A 350 -0.95 22.48 -15.80
CA TRP A 350 0.37 22.28 -15.21
C TRP A 350 0.33 21.54 -13.88
N GLN A 351 -0.79 21.60 -13.15
CA GLN A 351 -0.97 20.82 -11.93
C GLN A 351 -1.02 19.33 -12.26
N LEU A 352 -1.80 18.94 -13.28
CA LEU A 352 -1.87 17.56 -13.75
C LEU A 352 -0.57 17.09 -14.39
N LEU A 353 0.09 17.94 -15.18
CA LEU A 353 1.41 17.62 -15.72
C LEU A 353 2.44 17.34 -14.62
N SER A 354 2.39 18.08 -13.50
CA SER A 354 3.37 17.93 -12.40
C SER A 354 3.40 16.53 -11.75
N GLN A 355 2.30 15.79 -11.88
CA GLN A 355 2.18 14.40 -11.41
C GLN A 355 2.04 13.38 -12.56
N ASN A 356 2.18 13.80 -13.82
CA ASN A 356 2.00 12.91 -14.96
C ASN A 356 3.19 11.94 -15.08
N GLU A 357 2.87 10.66 -15.10
CA GLU A 357 3.82 9.54 -15.12
C GLU A 357 4.38 9.26 -16.52
N GLY A 358 3.74 9.76 -17.57
CA GLY A 358 4.15 9.59 -18.96
C GLY A 358 5.13 10.67 -19.47
N LEU A 359 5.36 11.73 -18.70
CA LEU A 359 6.27 12.80 -19.13
C LEU A 359 7.73 12.33 -19.20
N PRO A 360 8.52 12.83 -20.17
CA PRO A 360 9.95 12.55 -20.30
C PRO A 360 10.73 13.39 -19.29
N TRP A 361 10.53 13.09 -18.02
CA TRP A 361 11.14 13.77 -16.88
C TRP A 361 12.66 13.86 -17.03
N SER A 362 13.17 15.09 -17.00
CA SER A 362 14.60 15.40 -17.13
C SER A 362 14.90 16.75 -16.47
N ASP A 363 16.15 16.96 -16.09
CA ASP A 363 16.61 18.26 -15.57
C ASP A 363 16.28 19.42 -16.50
N GLU A 364 16.43 19.21 -17.81
CA GLU A 364 16.09 20.22 -18.83
C GLU A 364 14.61 20.58 -18.76
N LEU A 365 13.73 19.58 -18.75
CA LEU A 365 12.28 19.77 -18.66
C LEU A 365 11.89 20.52 -17.37
N ILE A 366 12.47 20.12 -16.24
CA ILE A 366 12.18 20.74 -14.95
C ILE A 366 12.65 22.20 -14.92
N LYS A 367 13.89 22.47 -15.35
CA LYS A 367 14.48 23.81 -15.38
C LYS A 367 13.70 24.73 -16.33
N LYS A 368 13.33 24.25 -17.51
CA LYS A 368 12.64 25.03 -18.53
C LYS A 368 11.28 25.54 -18.04
N TYR A 369 10.53 24.70 -17.31
CA TYR A 369 9.19 25.04 -16.83
C TYR A 369 9.11 25.25 -15.32
N LYS A 370 10.23 25.63 -14.69
CA LYS A 370 10.38 25.78 -13.22
C LYS A 370 9.23 26.57 -12.57
N THR A 371 8.78 27.65 -13.19
CA THR A 371 7.74 28.54 -12.66
C THR A 371 6.32 28.06 -12.91
N LYS A 372 6.15 26.97 -13.67
CA LYS A 372 4.85 26.43 -14.03
C LYS A 372 4.50 25.15 -13.27
N TRP A 373 5.50 24.38 -12.86
CA TRP A 373 5.28 23.19 -12.06
C TRP A 373 4.57 23.52 -10.75
N ASP A 374 3.58 22.71 -10.43
CA ASP A 374 3.02 22.61 -9.10
C ASP A 374 3.96 21.73 -8.25
N TRP A 375 4.70 22.38 -7.36
CA TRP A 375 5.74 21.72 -6.57
C TRP A 375 5.19 20.85 -5.45
N ASP A 376 3.94 21.05 -5.01
CA ASP A 376 3.31 20.17 -4.03
C ASP A 376 3.01 18.81 -4.69
N PHE A 377 2.38 18.84 -5.87
CA PHE A 377 2.12 17.63 -6.65
C PHE A 377 3.42 16.96 -7.10
N PHE A 378 4.41 17.74 -7.51
CA PHE A 378 5.69 17.18 -7.93
C PHE A 378 6.46 16.54 -6.75
N SER A 379 6.38 17.11 -5.55
CA SER A 379 7.01 16.52 -4.34
C SER A 379 6.45 15.13 -3.99
N ASN A 380 5.24 14.80 -4.42
CA ASN A 380 4.60 13.49 -4.25
C ASN A 380 4.78 12.55 -5.44
N ASN A 381 5.53 12.94 -6.48
CA ASN A 381 5.59 12.18 -7.72
C ASN A 381 6.32 10.83 -7.52
N LYS A 382 5.58 9.75 -7.76
CA LYS A 382 6.02 8.36 -7.58
C LYS A 382 6.75 7.75 -8.77
N ASN A 383 6.59 8.32 -9.96
CA ASN A 383 7.18 7.81 -11.21
C ASN A 383 8.32 8.67 -11.72
N PHE A 384 8.78 9.59 -10.89
CA PHE A 384 9.94 10.39 -11.12
C PHE A 384 11.20 9.72 -10.56
N THR A 385 12.31 9.74 -11.29
CA THR A 385 13.59 9.20 -10.81
C THR A 385 14.30 10.23 -9.92
N TRP A 386 14.02 10.16 -8.62
CA TRP A 386 14.62 11.02 -7.60
C TRP A 386 16.13 10.75 -7.44
N TYR A 387 16.91 11.81 -7.21
CA TYR A 387 18.33 11.71 -6.86
C TYR A 387 18.80 12.97 -6.12
N LEU A 388 19.92 12.87 -5.40
CA LEU A 388 20.39 13.91 -4.46
C LEU A 388 20.57 15.29 -5.11
N GLU A 389 21.28 15.37 -6.25
CA GLU A 389 21.58 16.66 -6.88
C GLU A 389 20.34 17.36 -7.40
N LEU A 390 19.29 16.64 -7.80
CA LEU A 390 18.01 17.25 -8.14
C LEU A 390 17.35 17.88 -6.92
N ILE A 391 17.26 17.12 -5.82
CA ILE A 391 16.66 17.61 -4.57
C ILE A 391 17.40 18.88 -4.14
N ARG A 392 18.73 18.88 -4.26
CA ARG A 392 19.59 20.04 -3.97
C ARG A 392 19.33 21.21 -4.92
N THR A 393 19.26 20.96 -6.23
CA THR A 393 19.07 22.00 -7.25
C THR A 393 17.77 22.77 -7.05
N PHE A 394 16.73 22.10 -6.56
CA PHE A 394 15.39 22.67 -6.37
C PHE A 394 14.96 22.73 -4.90
N GLN A 395 15.91 22.80 -3.96
CA GLN A 395 15.66 22.70 -2.52
C GLN A 395 14.67 23.73 -1.93
N ASP A 396 14.52 24.88 -2.59
CA ASP A 396 13.63 25.96 -2.15
C ASP A 396 12.25 25.88 -2.80
N ASN A 397 12.08 24.95 -3.74
CA ASN A 397 10.83 24.71 -4.44
C ASN A 397 10.05 23.54 -3.83
N TRP A 398 10.73 22.52 -3.31
CA TRP A 398 10.07 21.33 -2.78
C TRP A 398 9.21 21.60 -1.55
N ASN A 399 8.08 20.89 -1.47
CA ASN A 399 7.30 20.77 -0.25
C ASN A 399 7.94 19.69 0.63
N TRP A 400 8.71 20.11 1.62
CA TRP A 400 9.49 19.20 2.46
C TRP A 400 8.67 18.27 3.33
N THR A 401 7.45 18.67 3.72
CA THR A 401 6.52 17.80 4.45
C THR A 401 6.07 16.64 3.56
N ILE A 402 5.66 16.92 2.32
CA ILE A 402 5.28 15.90 1.33
C ILE A 402 6.48 15.02 0.97
N LEU A 403 7.63 15.66 0.69
CA LEU A 403 8.87 14.99 0.30
C LEU A 403 9.36 14.05 1.42
N SER A 404 9.26 14.44 2.70
CA SER A 404 9.58 13.57 3.84
C SER A 404 8.74 12.28 3.89
N ASN A 405 7.51 12.33 3.38
CA ASN A 405 6.62 11.17 3.34
C ASN A 405 6.76 10.35 2.06
N ASN A 406 7.51 10.85 1.07
CA ASN A 406 7.62 10.23 -0.24
C ASN A 406 8.48 8.96 -0.15
N GLN A 407 7.87 7.81 -0.43
CA GLN A 407 8.50 6.49 -0.37
C GLN A 407 9.43 6.20 -1.56
N TYR A 408 9.31 6.99 -2.65
CA TYR A 408 10.04 6.79 -3.91
C TYR A 408 11.39 7.51 -3.94
N ILE A 409 11.67 8.36 -2.94
CA ILE A 409 13.00 8.94 -2.76
C ILE A 409 14.01 7.81 -2.49
N PRO A 410 15.22 7.87 -3.08
CA PRO A 410 16.30 6.96 -2.75
C PRO A 410 16.93 7.38 -1.41
N TRP A 411 16.14 7.30 -0.34
CA TRP A 411 16.55 7.71 1.01
C TRP A 411 17.92 7.14 1.34
N SER A 412 18.84 8.03 1.67
CA SER A 412 20.22 7.71 1.99
C SER A 412 20.70 8.63 3.09
N ILE A 413 21.79 8.23 3.75
CA ILE A 413 22.43 9.07 4.76
C ILE A 413 22.81 10.43 4.18
N ASP A 414 23.24 10.49 2.92
CA ASP A 414 23.65 11.75 2.28
C ASP A 414 22.47 12.70 2.05
N ILE A 415 21.30 12.18 1.65
CA ILE A 415 20.06 12.98 1.55
C ILE A 415 19.66 13.51 2.93
N ILE A 416 19.67 12.64 3.95
CA ILE A 416 19.28 13.02 5.30
C ILE A 416 20.24 14.08 5.85
N LYS A 417 21.55 13.89 5.71
CA LYS A 417 22.55 14.90 6.11
C LYS A 417 22.34 16.23 5.39
N ALA A 418 22.15 16.19 4.08
CA ALA A 418 22.03 17.39 3.26
C ALA A 418 20.80 18.24 3.59
N PHE A 419 19.71 17.62 4.06
CA PHE A 419 18.42 18.31 4.22
C PHE A 419 17.75 18.11 5.58
N HIS A 420 18.49 17.67 6.59
CA HIS A 420 17.95 17.42 7.93
C HIS A 420 17.19 18.62 8.49
N ASP A 421 17.66 19.84 8.27
CA ASP A 421 17.03 21.08 8.70
C ASP A 421 15.66 21.37 8.04
N LYS A 422 15.40 20.75 6.89
CA LYS A 422 14.16 20.91 6.12
C LYS A 422 13.20 19.72 6.28
N LEU A 423 13.70 18.53 6.59
CA LEU A 423 12.90 17.31 6.75
C LEU A 423 11.99 17.36 7.98
N ASP A 424 10.80 16.76 7.88
CA ASP A 424 9.87 16.64 8.99
C ASP A 424 10.17 15.38 9.82
N GLY A 425 10.75 15.56 11.01
CA GLY A 425 11.14 14.45 11.89
C GLY A 425 10.00 13.52 12.31
N LYS A 426 8.76 14.01 12.43
CA LYS A 426 7.58 13.19 12.77
C LYS A 426 7.19 12.30 11.61
N ILE A 427 7.29 12.81 10.39
CA ILE A 427 7.04 12.02 9.18
C ILE A 427 8.17 11.00 8.98
N MET A 428 9.43 11.41 9.17
CA MET A 428 10.58 10.52 8.99
C MET A 428 10.48 9.25 9.83
N ILE A 429 10.02 9.39 11.07
CA ILE A 429 9.82 8.28 12.01
C ILE A 429 8.81 7.24 11.50
N ASN A 430 7.73 7.72 10.88
CA ASN A 430 6.65 6.85 10.40
C ASN A 430 6.92 6.30 8.99
N ASN A 431 7.87 6.89 8.27
CA ASN A 431 8.27 6.44 6.95
C ASN A 431 9.25 5.25 7.04
N SER A 432 8.73 4.03 6.88
CA SER A 432 9.53 2.79 6.92
C SER A 432 10.65 2.76 5.88
N GLU A 433 10.49 3.46 4.75
CA GLU A 433 11.49 3.47 3.68
C GLU A 433 12.77 4.18 4.09
N ILE A 434 12.68 5.18 4.98
CA ILE A 434 13.87 5.85 5.53
C ILE A 434 14.69 4.86 6.35
N TRP A 435 14.04 4.08 7.22
CA TRP A 435 14.72 3.00 7.95
C TRP A 435 15.35 2.00 6.98
N ASN A 436 14.53 1.45 6.07
CA ASN A 436 14.93 0.37 5.19
C ASN A 436 16.08 0.74 4.25
N LYS A 437 16.04 1.94 3.66
CA LYS A 437 17.00 2.40 2.65
C LYS A 437 18.20 3.13 3.26
N ALA A 438 17.99 4.00 4.24
CA ALA A 438 19.05 4.88 4.75
C ALA A 438 19.79 4.32 5.96
N PHE A 439 19.14 3.58 6.85
CA PHE A 439 19.72 3.23 8.16
C PHE A 439 20.00 1.74 8.35
N LYS A 440 19.09 0.86 7.93
CA LYS A 440 19.09 -0.58 8.25
C LYS A 440 20.42 -1.27 7.94
N ASN A 441 21.04 -0.97 6.80
CA ASN A 441 22.28 -1.62 6.35
C ASN A 441 23.55 -1.07 7.02
N TYR A 442 23.47 0.09 7.67
CA TYR A 442 24.62 0.74 8.34
C TYR A 442 24.59 0.55 9.86
N MET A 443 23.41 0.33 10.43
CA MET A 443 23.22 0.12 11.87
C MET A 443 23.71 -1.26 12.31
N ASN A 444 24.53 -1.29 13.36
CA ASN A 444 24.95 -2.50 14.08
C ASN A 444 25.15 -2.19 15.57
N ASP A 445 25.33 -3.24 16.39
CA ASP A 445 25.41 -3.14 17.84
C ASP A 445 26.57 -2.24 18.30
N LYS A 446 27.72 -2.32 17.61
CA LYS A 446 28.91 -1.49 17.92
C LYS A 446 28.62 0.00 17.69
N LEU A 447 28.07 0.35 16.52
CA LEU A 447 27.74 1.72 16.17
C LEU A 447 26.64 2.28 17.08
N LEU A 448 25.64 1.46 17.41
CA LEU A 448 24.58 1.84 18.33
C LEU A 448 25.16 2.19 19.71
N ILE A 449 26.03 1.33 20.26
CA ILE A 449 26.67 1.58 21.56
C ILE A 449 27.52 2.85 21.50
N GLU A 450 28.31 3.04 20.44
CA GLU A 450 29.12 4.25 20.24
C GLU A 450 28.26 5.53 20.28
N ILE A 451 27.11 5.52 19.59
CA ILE A 451 26.17 6.65 19.61
C ILE A 451 25.60 6.84 21.02
N MET A 452 25.06 5.78 21.64
CA MET A 452 24.46 5.85 22.97
C MET A 452 25.44 6.37 24.04
N GLU A 453 26.70 5.93 24.00
CA GLU A 453 27.76 6.36 24.91
C GLU A 453 28.10 7.85 24.74
N LYS A 454 28.00 8.39 23.53
CA LYS A 454 28.21 9.82 23.29
C LYS A 454 27.00 10.66 23.68
N LEU A 455 25.80 10.12 23.50
CA LEU A 455 24.55 10.80 23.87
C LEU A 455 24.35 10.86 25.39
N LYS A 456 24.88 9.89 26.16
CA LYS A 456 24.63 9.75 27.60
C LYS A 456 24.95 11.00 28.43
N ASP A 457 25.95 11.76 28.00
CA ASP A 457 26.46 12.94 28.70
C ASP A 457 25.89 14.26 28.14
N GLN A 458 25.02 14.20 27.11
CA GLN A 458 24.39 15.41 26.55
C GLN A 458 23.36 16.02 27.51
N ILE A 459 23.50 17.32 27.75
CA ILE A 459 22.58 18.13 28.56
C ILE A 459 21.19 18.10 27.92
N GLY A 460 20.16 17.73 28.67
CA GLY A 460 18.78 17.63 28.19
C GLY A 460 18.37 16.25 27.66
N TRP A 461 19.31 15.30 27.53
CA TRP A 461 18.99 13.90 27.22
C TRP A 461 18.52 13.15 28.49
N SER A 462 17.42 13.64 29.08
CA SER A 462 16.83 13.10 30.32
C SER A 462 16.05 11.80 30.07
N LYS A 463 15.74 11.10 31.17
CA LYS A 463 14.91 9.89 31.21
C LYS A 463 13.63 10.05 30.39
N ILE A 464 13.30 9.07 29.56
CA ILE A 464 12.04 9.05 28.80
C ILE A 464 10.88 8.90 29.80
N ASP A 465 9.93 9.83 29.78
CA ASP A 465 8.69 9.67 30.53
C ASP A 465 7.74 8.74 29.77
N ASN A 466 7.58 7.53 30.31
CA ASN A 466 6.66 6.50 29.81
C ASN A 466 5.18 6.95 29.83
N ARG A 467 4.84 8.10 30.42
CA ARG A 467 3.45 8.61 30.54
C ARG A 467 3.04 9.62 29.46
N THR A 468 3.99 10.17 28.69
CA THR A 468 3.68 11.24 27.74
C THR A 468 3.47 10.71 26.32
N ASN A 469 2.23 10.72 25.85
CA ASN A 469 1.88 10.63 24.42
C ASN A 469 2.24 11.91 23.64
N ASN A 470 2.99 12.85 24.24
CA ASN A 470 3.30 14.14 23.63
C ASN A 470 4.40 13.99 22.59
N ASN A 471 3.95 13.55 21.41
CA ASN A 471 4.71 13.53 20.17
C ASN A 471 5.01 14.96 19.65
N GLN A 472 5.32 15.93 20.50
CA GLN A 472 5.70 17.30 20.08
C GLN A 472 7.11 17.70 20.52
N SER A 473 7.60 17.27 21.69
CA SER A 473 8.94 17.63 22.17
C SER A 473 10.10 16.79 21.60
N TYR A 474 9.83 15.59 21.07
CA TYR A 474 10.83 14.81 20.30
C TYR A 474 11.01 15.33 18.85
N PHE A 475 10.19 16.33 18.48
CA PHE A 475 9.75 16.81 17.16
C PHE A 475 10.71 17.72 16.39
N SER A 476 11.36 18.59 17.14
CA SER A 476 12.13 19.69 16.58
C SER A 476 13.61 19.33 16.58
N PHE A 477 14.27 19.50 15.44
CA PHE A 477 15.71 19.69 15.42
C PHE A 477 16.04 20.78 16.43
N ASP A 478 16.92 20.50 17.39
CA ASP A 478 17.27 21.48 18.40
C ASP A 478 18.02 22.62 17.73
N LYS A 479 17.29 23.71 17.44
CA LYS A 479 17.84 24.88 16.76
C LYS A 479 18.93 25.57 17.57
N SER A 480 19.04 25.29 18.87
CA SER A 480 20.07 25.86 19.75
C SER A 480 21.44 25.21 19.55
N LEU A 481 21.50 23.97 19.05
CA LEU A 481 22.73 23.26 18.69
C LEU A 481 23.19 23.56 17.24
N LEU A 482 22.46 24.39 16.50
CA LEU A 482 22.83 24.86 15.15
C LEU A 482 23.81 26.05 15.17
N ILE A 483 24.16 26.58 16.34
CA ILE A 483 25.15 27.66 16.48
C ILE A 483 26.50 27.04 16.90
N ALA A 484 27.08 26.24 16.00
CA ALA A 484 28.49 25.88 16.10
C ALA A 484 29.04 25.68 14.69
N GLU A 485 29.97 26.58 14.36
CA GLU A 485 30.79 26.70 13.15
C GLU A 485 30.10 27.35 11.92
N PRO A 486 30.45 28.61 11.59
CA PRO A 486 30.38 29.07 10.22
C PRO A 486 31.27 28.14 9.39
N ILE A 487 30.72 27.60 8.30
CA ILE A 487 31.52 26.97 7.26
C ILE A 487 32.39 28.06 6.61
N GLU A 488 33.56 28.35 7.17
CA GLU A 488 34.69 28.91 6.42
C GLU A 488 35.24 27.82 5.51
N LEU A 489 34.49 27.49 4.47
CA LEU A 489 34.91 26.54 3.45
C LEU A 489 34.29 26.92 2.11
N LEU A 490 34.43 28.19 1.72
CA LEU A 490 34.15 28.65 0.36
C LEU A 490 35.00 29.82 -0.14
N ASP A 491 36.23 30.03 0.38
CA ASP A 491 37.21 30.94 -0.26
C ASP A 491 38.46 30.22 -0.85
N ASN A 492 38.68 28.94 -0.57
CA ASN A 492 39.88 28.23 -1.05
C ASN A 492 39.74 27.48 -2.38
N ILE A 493 38.61 27.60 -3.09
CA ILE A 493 38.44 27.02 -4.45
C ILE A 493 38.85 28.01 -5.57
N VAL A 494 39.12 29.29 -5.24
CA VAL A 494 39.61 30.29 -6.20
C VAL A 494 41.15 30.33 -6.30
N GLU A 495 41.89 29.89 -5.27
CA GLU A 495 43.36 29.90 -5.31
C GLU A 495 44.00 28.63 -5.89
N VAL A 496 43.37 27.46 -5.74
CA VAL A 496 43.89 26.20 -6.32
C VAL A 496 43.74 26.18 -7.86
N LYS A 497 42.76 26.92 -8.43
CA LYS A 497 42.64 27.14 -9.89
C LYS A 497 43.55 28.24 -10.45
N LYS A 498 44.16 29.09 -9.60
CA LYS A 498 45.16 30.09 -10.02
C LYS A 498 46.59 29.55 -10.00
N GLN A 499 46.89 28.53 -9.18
CA GLN A 499 48.21 27.87 -9.19
C GLN A 499 48.38 26.83 -10.31
N SER A 500 47.29 26.19 -10.78
CA SER A 500 47.37 25.27 -11.93
C SER A 500 47.50 25.99 -13.29
N LYS A 501 47.06 27.26 -13.42
CA LYS A 501 47.26 28.10 -14.62
C LYS A 501 48.62 28.83 -14.69
N LYS A 502 49.42 28.84 -13.61
CA LYS A 502 50.79 29.39 -13.61
C LYS A 502 51.89 28.34 -13.85
N LYS A 503 51.58 27.04 -13.77
CA LYS A 503 52.52 25.95 -14.11
C LYS A 503 52.46 25.47 -15.57
N SER A 504 51.44 25.85 -16.35
CA SER A 504 51.35 25.53 -17.79
C SER A 504 51.85 26.64 -18.73
N LYS A 505 52.52 27.68 -18.20
CA LYS A 505 53.08 28.82 -18.99
C LYS A 505 54.59 28.99 -18.81
N ARG A 506 55.28 27.93 -18.36
CA ARG A 506 56.75 27.91 -18.16
C ARG A 506 57.43 26.69 -18.79
N ILE A 507 56.77 26.07 -19.77
CA ILE A 507 57.32 25.08 -20.70
C ILE A 507 56.81 25.48 -22.09
N GLU A 508 57.30 26.60 -22.60
CA GLU A 508 57.28 27.06 -24.00
C GLU A 508 58.03 28.40 -24.07
N THR A 509 59.34 28.28 -23.89
CA THR A 509 60.49 29.13 -24.28
C THR A 509 61.70 28.30 -23.92
#